data_AF-A0A6P2DMB9-F1
#
_entry.id   AF-A0A6P2DMB9-F1
#
_cell.length_a   1.000
_cell.length_b   1.000
_cell.length_c   1.000
_cell.angle_alpha   90.00
_cell.angle_beta   90.00
_cell.angle_gamma   90.00
#
_symmetry.space_group_name_H-M   'P 1'
#
loop_
_entity.id
_entity.type
_entity.pdbx_description
1 polymer ?
#
loop_
_entity_poly.entity_id
_entity_poly.type
_entity_poly.pdbx_seq_one_letter_code
_entity_poly.pdbx_strand_id
1 'polypeptide(L)'
;MSSQLETSPHHRADVEVSQDGAKVTLKAPAGGATLTSDEAQELASRIFEAAARASGDDPVENDWVRLPMQYLRLTAERLDFAPDGDENKVPAPNSDEPDGSAAEVHCWIKDQTQGNAVHIAAGNVTEHGWYITEVLEHQGVTRADFADSEYLQYFEKALVESEVFLYEIEEESETEGSDDA
;
A
#
# COMPACT_ATOMS: atom_id res chain seq x y z
N MET A 1 -13.73 4.13 -38.12
CA MET A 1 -13.08 5.16 -37.30
C MET A 1 -12.20 4.43 -36.32
N SER A 2 -10.88 4.52 -36.50
CA SER A 2 -9.92 3.76 -35.68
C SER A 2 -9.72 4.51 -34.35
N SER A 3 -10.23 3.94 -33.27
CA SER A 3 -9.89 4.35 -31.91
C SER A 3 -8.42 4.04 -31.68
N GLN A 4 -7.58 5.07 -31.66
CA GLN A 4 -6.22 4.95 -31.14
C GLN A 4 -6.34 4.60 -29.66
N LEU A 5 -6.00 3.35 -29.33
CA LEU A 5 -5.69 2.97 -27.96
C LEU A 5 -4.49 3.81 -27.55
N GLU A 6 -4.68 4.73 -26.61
CA GLU A 6 -3.59 5.39 -25.90
C GLU A 6 -2.82 4.29 -25.15
N THR A 7 -1.83 3.69 -25.82
CA THR A 7 -0.92 2.76 -25.18
C THR A 7 -0.02 3.58 -24.29
N SER A 8 -0.25 3.50 -22.97
CA SER A 8 0.70 3.90 -21.94
C SER A 8 2.12 3.50 -22.39
N PRO A 9 3.15 4.35 -22.22
CA PRO A 9 4.53 4.08 -22.67
C PRO A 9 5.16 2.80 -22.08
N HIS A 10 4.47 2.15 -21.15
CA HIS A 10 4.87 0.90 -20.50
C HIS A 10 4.03 -0.32 -20.94
N HIS A 11 3.19 -0.19 -21.97
CA HIS A 11 2.46 -1.31 -22.55
C HIS A 11 3.45 -2.24 -23.29
N ARG A 12 3.87 -3.33 -22.63
CA ARG A 12 4.65 -4.37 -23.32
C ARG A 12 3.74 -5.28 -24.13
N ALA A 13 4.17 -5.57 -25.36
CA ALA A 13 3.44 -6.44 -26.28
C ALA A 13 3.58 -7.95 -25.99
N ASP A 14 4.47 -8.35 -25.08
CA ASP A 14 4.85 -9.75 -24.88
C ASP A 14 4.15 -10.43 -23.70
N VAL A 15 3.63 -9.67 -22.73
CA VAL A 15 2.73 -10.17 -21.69
C VAL A 15 1.35 -9.53 -21.85
N GLU A 16 0.42 -10.30 -22.41
CA GLU A 16 -0.97 -9.88 -22.58
C GLU A 16 -1.81 -10.29 -21.38
N VAL A 17 -2.51 -9.30 -20.81
CA VAL A 17 -3.56 -9.51 -19.81
C VAL A 17 -4.89 -9.18 -20.49
N SER A 18 -5.81 -10.15 -20.53
CA SER A 18 -7.15 -9.97 -21.10
C SER A 18 -8.20 -10.62 -20.23
N GLN A 19 -9.45 -10.17 -20.34
CA GLN A 19 -10.58 -10.71 -19.61
C GLN A 19 -11.73 -11.11 -20.54
N ASP A 20 -12.43 -12.18 -20.17
CA ASP A 20 -13.66 -12.64 -20.82
C ASP A 20 -14.61 -13.24 -19.78
N GLY A 21 -15.69 -12.50 -19.46
CA GLY A 21 -16.56 -12.80 -18.34
C GLY A 21 -15.76 -12.98 -17.04
N ALA A 22 -15.99 -14.08 -16.33
CA ALA A 22 -15.31 -14.41 -15.07
C ALA A 22 -13.88 -14.96 -15.20
N LYS A 23 -13.24 -14.81 -16.37
CA LYS A 23 -11.91 -15.37 -16.63
C LYS A 23 -10.91 -14.29 -16.97
N VAL A 24 -9.79 -14.29 -16.25
CA VAL A 24 -8.57 -13.56 -16.61
C VAL A 24 -7.64 -14.51 -17.36
N THR A 25 -7.13 -14.07 -18.50
CA THR A 25 -6.15 -14.79 -19.30
C THR A 25 -4.84 -14.03 -19.31
N LEU A 26 -3.76 -14.75 -18.98
CA LEU A 26 -2.39 -14.27 -19.04
C LEU A 26 -1.67 -15.03 -20.15
N LYS A 27 -1.13 -14.31 -21.14
CA LYS A 27 -0.25 -14.90 -22.15
C LYS A 27 1.13 -14.30 -21.99
N ALA A 28 2.09 -15.16 -21.65
CA ALA A 28 3.51 -14.83 -21.63
C ALA A 28 4.25 -15.61 -22.73
N PRO A 29 5.45 -15.18 -23.15
CA PRO A 29 6.25 -15.89 -24.14
C PRO A 29 6.65 -17.28 -23.64
N ALA A 30 6.85 -18.22 -24.58
CA ALA A 30 7.37 -19.53 -24.26
C ALA A 30 8.80 -19.39 -23.70
N GLY A 31 8.98 -19.67 -22.40
CA GLY A 31 10.22 -19.43 -21.66
C GLY A 31 10.09 -18.42 -20.50
N GLY A 32 8.93 -17.78 -20.36
CA GLY A 32 8.69 -16.76 -19.34
C GLY A 32 9.13 -15.36 -19.79
N ALA A 33 8.89 -14.36 -18.95
CA ALA A 33 9.33 -12.99 -19.17
C ALA A 33 10.20 -12.56 -17.98
N THR A 34 11.33 -11.91 -18.27
CA THR A 34 12.10 -11.19 -17.25
C THR A 34 11.57 -9.77 -17.16
N LEU A 35 11.31 -9.32 -15.94
CA LEU A 35 10.76 -8.01 -15.62
C LEU A 35 11.71 -7.30 -14.66
N THR A 36 11.88 -6.00 -14.84
CA THR A 36 12.35 -5.09 -13.80
C THR A 36 11.31 -4.98 -12.68
N SER A 37 11.68 -4.38 -11.54
CA SER A 37 10.74 -4.17 -10.42
C SER A 37 9.50 -3.38 -10.86
N ASP A 38 9.71 -2.26 -11.54
CA ASP A 38 8.63 -1.38 -12.01
C ASP A 38 7.71 -2.12 -13.02
N GLU A 39 8.28 -2.92 -13.92
CA GLU A 39 7.51 -3.73 -14.87
C GLU A 39 6.70 -4.84 -14.17
N ALA A 40 7.22 -5.42 -13.09
CA ALA A 40 6.52 -6.44 -12.31
C ALA A 40 5.34 -5.84 -11.54
N GLN A 41 5.51 -4.66 -10.92
CA GLN A 41 4.44 -3.93 -10.24
C GLN A 41 3.33 -3.54 -11.22
N GLU A 42 3.69 -3.06 -12.41
CA GLU A 42 2.75 -2.71 -13.47
C GLU A 42 1.93 -3.92 -13.93
N LEU A 43 2.59 -5.07 -14.16
CA LEU A 43 1.91 -6.31 -14.53
C LEU A 43 0.94 -6.77 -13.43
N ALA A 44 1.36 -6.69 -12.16
CA ALA A 44 0.50 -7.04 -11.03
C ALA A 44 -0.78 -6.19 -10.98
N SER A 45 -0.66 -4.87 -11.16
CA SER A 45 -1.83 -3.98 -11.23
C SER A 45 -2.76 -4.34 -12.37
N ARG A 46 -2.24 -4.62 -13.58
CA ARG A 46 -3.06 -5.04 -14.73
C ARG A 46 -3.81 -6.35 -14.49
N ILE A 47 -3.16 -7.31 -13.82
CA ILE A 47 -3.79 -8.58 -13.43
C ILE A 47 -4.93 -8.32 -12.46
N PHE A 48 -4.71 -7.46 -11.46
CA PHE A 48 -5.70 -7.11 -10.47
C PHE A 48 -6.92 -6.41 -11.11
N GLU A 49 -6.69 -5.41 -11.97
CA GLU A 49 -7.74 -4.70 -12.71
C GLU A 49 -8.59 -5.67 -13.56
N ALA A 50 -7.95 -6.61 -14.25
CA ALA A 50 -8.66 -7.62 -15.03
C ALA A 50 -9.45 -8.60 -14.14
N ALA A 51 -8.94 -8.95 -12.96
CA ALA A 51 -9.62 -9.85 -12.03
C ALA A 51 -10.86 -9.20 -11.41
N ALA A 52 -10.76 -7.94 -10.98
CA ALA A 52 -11.88 -7.19 -10.43
C ALA A 52 -13.02 -7.04 -11.45
N ARG A 53 -12.69 -6.66 -12.69
CA ARG A 53 -13.69 -6.55 -13.76
C ARG A 53 -14.31 -7.90 -14.14
N ALA A 54 -13.57 -9.01 -13.99
CA ALA A 54 -14.06 -10.35 -14.30
C ALA A 54 -15.01 -10.91 -13.23
N SER A 55 -14.77 -10.63 -11.94
CA SER A 55 -15.62 -11.16 -10.85
C SER A 55 -17.04 -10.60 -10.87
N GLY A 56 -17.30 -9.53 -11.62
CA GLY A 56 -18.59 -8.86 -11.62
C GLY A 56 -18.87 -8.14 -10.30
N ASP A 57 -17.88 -8.05 -9.40
CA ASP A 57 -17.82 -6.95 -8.46
C ASP A 57 -17.69 -5.70 -9.31
N ASP A 58 -18.77 -4.93 -9.41
CA ASP A 58 -18.64 -3.50 -9.56
C ASP A 58 -18.38 -3.00 -8.14
N PRO A 59 -17.12 -2.84 -7.72
CA PRO A 59 -16.83 -2.41 -6.37
C PRO A 59 -17.12 -0.92 -6.39
N VAL A 60 -18.23 -0.53 -5.78
CA VAL A 60 -18.54 0.82 -5.30
C VAL A 60 -17.59 1.89 -5.88
N GLU A 61 -17.92 2.41 -7.07
CA GLU A 61 -17.23 3.53 -7.73
C GLU A 61 -15.70 3.39 -7.99
N ASN A 62 -15.31 2.88 -9.16
CA ASN A 62 -13.97 3.11 -9.76
C ASN A 62 -12.75 2.48 -9.04
N ASP A 63 -12.91 1.40 -8.28
CA ASP A 63 -11.81 0.69 -7.60
C ASP A 63 -10.70 0.13 -8.51
N TRP A 64 -10.94 0.07 -9.83
CA TRP A 64 -9.98 -0.33 -10.86
C TRP A 64 -9.25 0.86 -11.51
N VAL A 65 -9.61 2.09 -11.17
CA VAL A 65 -8.96 3.30 -11.68
C VAL A 65 -7.74 3.59 -10.82
N ARG A 66 -6.61 3.83 -11.48
CA ARG A 66 -5.41 4.30 -10.78
C ARG A 66 -5.60 5.72 -10.32
N LEU A 67 -5.36 5.95 -9.05
CA LEU A 67 -5.36 7.26 -8.44
C LEU A 67 -3.92 7.80 -8.45
N PRO A 68 -3.69 9.04 -8.92
CA PRO A 68 -2.34 9.60 -9.01
C PRO A 68 -1.59 9.57 -7.68
N MET A 69 -2.29 9.85 -6.58
CA MET A 69 -1.81 9.65 -5.22
C MET A 69 -2.98 9.24 -4.34
N GLN A 70 -2.74 8.29 -3.46
CA GLN A 70 -3.67 7.82 -2.46
C GLN A 70 -3.09 8.04 -1.07
N TYR A 71 -3.98 8.29 -0.12
CA TYR A 71 -3.68 8.35 1.29
C TYR A 71 -4.48 7.28 2.01
N LEU A 72 -3.80 6.45 2.80
CA LEU A 72 -4.41 5.49 3.70
C LEU A 72 -3.98 5.81 5.13
N ARG A 73 -4.94 5.77 6.05
CA ARG A 73 -4.71 5.87 7.49
C ARG A 73 -5.17 4.60 8.14
N LEU A 74 -4.28 3.95 8.88
CA LEU A 74 -4.44 2.58 9.34
C LEU A 74 -4.09 2.52 10.82
N THR A 75 -4.75 1.65 11.57
CA THR A 75 -4.22 1.21 12.86
C THR A 75 -3.46 -0.09 12.66
N ALA A 76 -2.32 -0.24 13.34
CA ALA A 76 -1.53 -1.44 13.33
C ALA A 76 -1.05 -1.79 14.73
N GLU A 77 -0.93 -3.08 14.99
CA GLU A 77 -0.37 -3.61 16.23
C GLU A 77 0.87 -4.45 15.93
N ARG A 78 1.80 -4.53 16.88
CA ARG A 78 3.02 -5.30 16.66
C ARG A 78 2.73 -6.80 16.75
N LEU A 79 3.30 -7.57 15.83
CA LEU A 79 3.31 -9.03 15.91
C LEU A 79 4.41 -9.47 16.88
N ASP A 80 4.05 -9.68 18.15
CA ASP A 80 4.96 -10.30 19.12
C ASP A 80 5.11 -11.80 18.83
N PHE A 81 6.00 -12.15 17.89
CA PHE A 81 6.32 -13.55 17.56
C PHE A 81 7.35 -14.20 18.50
N ALA A 82 7.81 -13.49 19.54
CA ALA A 82 8.82 -14.02 20.46
C ALA A 82 8.15 -14.63 21.72
N PRO A 83 8.19 -15.96 21.92
CA PRO A 83 7.95 -16.54 23.24
C PRO A 83 9.09 -16.10 24.16
N ASP A 84 8.78 -15.35 25.21
CA ASP A 84 9.64 -14.99 26.34
C ASP A 84 11.11 -14.62 26.00
N GLY A 85 11.37 -13.32 25.81
CA GLY A 85 12.68 -12.72 26.10
C GLY A 85 13.69 -12.69 24.95
N ASP A 86 13.29 -12.24 23.76
CA ASP A 86 14.25 -11.90 22.69
C ASP A 86 14.36 -10.38 22.50
N GLU A 87 15.59 -9.94 22.32
CA GLU A 87 16.10 -8.55 22.25
C GLU A 87 15.91 -7.95 20.84
N ASN A 88 15.33 -8.74 19.92
CA ASN A 88 15.10 -8.40 18.52
C ASN A 88 13.71 -7.79 18.27
N LYS A 89 13.31 -6.79 19.08
CA LYS A 89 12.23 -5.90 18.67
C LYS A 89 12.74 -5.07 17.50
N VAL A 90 12.22 -5.31 16.30
CA VAL A 90 12.52 -4.45 15.15
C VAL A 90 11.78 -3.13 15.38
N PRO A 91 12.50 -1.99 15.54
CA PRO A 91 11.84 -0.70 15.66
C PRO A 91 11.12 -0.38 14.34
N ALA A 92 10.02 0.37 14.41
CA ALA A 92 9.40 0.86 13.18
C ALA A 92 10.43 1.68 12.37
N PRO A 93 10.34 1.72 11.03
CA PRO A 93 11.35 2.35 10.16
C PRO A 93 11.73 3.80 10.50
N ASN A 94 10.84 4.51 11.21
CA ASN A 94 11.01 5.91 11.58
C ASN A 94 10.91 6.14 13.10
N SER A 95 11.05 5.11 13.93
CA SER A 95 11.09 5.24 15.39
C SER A 95 12.49 4.90 15.91
N ASP A 96 13.01 5.77 16.79
CA ASP A 96 14.24 5.50 17.55
C ASP A 96 13.97 4.57 18.74
N GLU A 97 12.70 4.36 19.11
CA GLU A 97 12.30 3.60 20.30
C GLU A 97 11.42 2.39 19.92
N PRO A 98 11.75 1.18 20.41
CA PRO A 98 11.03 -0.06 20.11
C PRO A 98 9.81 -0.32 21.02
N ASP A 99 9.30 0.69 21.74
CA ASP A 99 8.51 0.48 22.96
C ASP A 99 6.98 0.60 22.81
N GLY A 100 6.44 0.92 21.64
CA GLY A 100 4.98 0.85 21.42
C GLY A 100 4.50 -0.50 20.90
N SER A 101 3.31 -0.90 21.37
CA SER A 101 2.58 -2.09 20.93
C SER A 101 1.53 -1.79 19.85
N ALA A 102 1.17 -0.51 19.67
CA ALA A 102 0.24 -0.01 18.67
C ALA A 102 0.79 1.21 17.93
N ALA A 103 0.35 1.42 16.70
CA ALA A 103 0.70 2.57 15.87
C ALA A 103 -0.45 2.99 14.96
N GLU A 104 -0.56 4.30 14.71
CA GLU A 104 -1.27 4.83 13.55
C GLU A 104 -0.27 4.91 12.39
N VAL A 105 -0.62 4.31 11.25
CA VAL A 105 0.22 4.26 10.06
C VAL A 105 -0.42 5.09 8.96
N HIS A 106 0.32 6.08 8.49
CA HIS A 106 -0.05 6.96 7.39
C HIS A 106 0.72 6.54 6.14
N CYS A 107 0.00 6.17 5.10
CA CYS A 107 0.56 5.66 3.86
C CYS A 107 0.22 6.60 2.69
N TRP A 108 1.23 7.01 1.93
CA TRP A 108 1.05 7.68 0.64
C TRP A 108 1.48 6.73 -0.46
N ILE A 109 0.57 6.39 -1.38
CA ILE A 109 0.81 5.37 -2.42
C ILE A 109 0.43 5.95 -3.79
N LYS A 110 1.41 6.00 -4.69
CA LYS A 110 1.31 6.67 -5.99
C LYS A 110 0.90 5.72 -7.11
N ASP A 111 0.03 6.18 -8.00
CA ASP A 111 -0.34 5.52 -9.27
C ASP A 111 -0.82 4.06 -9.13
N GLN A 112 -1.55 3.78 -8.06
CA GLN A 112 -2.14 2.46 -7.79
C GLN A 112 -3.66 2.50 -7.84
N THR A 113 -4.29 1.33 -7.96
CA THR A 113 -5.72 1.15 -7.67
C THR A 113 -5.96 1.19 -6.16
N GLN A 114 -7.21 1.38 -5.73
CA GLN A 114 -7.55 1.36 -4.31
C GLN A 114 -7.23 0.01 -3.68
N GLY A 115 -7.73 -1.09 -4.25
CA GLY A 115 -7.43 -2.43 -3.75
C GLY A 115 -5.92 -2.75 -3.68
N ASN A 116 -5.14 -2.34 -4.70
CA ASN A 116 -3.70 -2.61 -4.69
C ASN A 116 -2.96 -1.77 -3.64
N ALA A 117 -3.41 -0.55 -3.35
CA ALA A 117 -2.81 0.27 -2.30
C ALA A 117 -2.96 -0.37 -0.91
N VAL A 118 -4.10 -0.99 -0.61
CA VAL A 118 -4.30 -1.74 0.65
C VAL A 118 -3.34 -2.94 0.72
N HIS A 119 -3.14 -3.67 -0.39
CA HIS A 119 -2.20 -4.79 -0.43
C HIS A 119 -0.74 -4.36 -0.25
N ILE A 120 -0.34 -3.25 -0.87
CA ILE A 120 0.99 -2.65 -0.70
C ILE A 120 1.19 -2.25 0.78
N ALA A 121 0.21 -1.57 1.37
CA ALA A 121 0.29 -1.19 2.78
C ALA A 121 0.37 -2.41 3.71
N ALA A 122 -0.47 -3.42 3.49
CA ALA A 122 -0.43 -4.66 4.28
C ALA A 122 0.93 -5.38 4.15
N GLY A 123 1.51 -5.42 2.94
CA GLY A 123 2.82 -5.99 2.69
C GLY A 123 3.92 -5.27 3.47
N ASN A 124 3.98 -3.94 3.37
CA ASN A 124 4.98 -3.13 4.06
C ASN A 124 4.84 -3.23 5.58
N VAL A 125 3.63 -3.08 6.12
CA VAL A 125 3.35 -3.16 7.57
C VAL A 125 3.77 -4.54 8.11
N THR A 126 3.44 -5.61 7.40
CA THR A 126 3.83 -6.98 7.78
C THR A 126 5.33 -7.22 7.72
N GLU A 127 6.02 -6.72 6.69
CA GLU A 127 7.48 -6.83 6.55
C GLU A 127 8.21 -6.19 7.73
N HIS A 128 7.63 -5.14 8.30
CA HIS A 128 8.17 -4.44 9.47
C HIS A 128 7.70 -5.01 10.81
N GLY A 129 7.03 -6.16 10.82
CA GLY A 129 6.62 -6.86 12.05
C GLY A 129 5.35 -6.32 12.68
N TRP A 130 4.53 -5.58 11.94
CA TRP A 130 3.24 -5.07 12.38
C TRP A 130 2.11 -5.77 11.63
N TYR A 131 0.89 -5.71 12.14
CA TYR A 131 -0.29 -6.16 11.41
C TYR A 131 -1.38 -5.09 11.46
N ILE A 132 -2.03 -4.85 10.33
CA ILE A 132 -3.12 -3.88 10.23
C ILE A 132 -4.34 -4.44 10.99
N THR A 133 -4.85 -3.68 11.95
CA THR A 133 -6.09 -3.98 12.67
C THR A 133 -7.30 -3.34 12.01
N GLU A 134 -7.17 -2.11 11.52
CA GLU A 134 -8.25 -1.36 10.88
C GLU A 134 -7.73 -0.40 9.81
N VAL A 135 -8.52 -0.20 8.75
CA VAL A 135 -8.33 0.89 7.76
C VAL A 135 -9.29 2.02 8.15
N LEU A 136 -8.77 3.11 8.71
CA LEU A 136 -9.57 4.25 9.17
C LEU A 136 -9.98 5.18 8.03
N GLU A 137 -9.10 5.34 7.04
CA GLU A 137 -9.28 6.26 5.93
C GLU A 137 -8.60 5.72 4.67
N HIS A 138 -9.26 5.89 3.53
CA HIS A 138 -8.67 5.58 2.23
C HIS A 138 -9.29 6.49 1.17
N GLN A 139 -8.47 7.36 0.60
CA GLN A 139 -8.92 8.29 -0.43
C GLN A 139 -7.82 8.71 -1.40
N GLY A 140 -8.24 9.17 -2.59
CA GLY A 140 -7.35 9.87 -3.51
C GLY A 140 -7.06 11.28 -3.00
N VAL A 141 -5.80 11.69 -3.06
CA VAL A 141 -5.34 12.98 -2.52
C VAL A 141 -4.49 13.74 -3.51
N THR A 142 -4.38 15.04 -3.29
CA THR A 142 -3.56 15.98 -4.04
C THR A 142 -2.67 16.76 -3.10
N ARG A 143 -1.71 17.51 -3.65
CA ARG A 143 -0.85 18.39 -2.87
C ARG A 143 -1.64 19.41 -2.03
N ALA A 144 -2.79 19.86 -2.53
CA ALA A 144 -3.60 20.88 -1.87
C ALA A 144 -4.18 20.40 -0.54
N ASP A 145 -4.45 19.10 -0.41
CA ASP A 145 -5.02 18.49 0.79
C ASP A 145 -4.04 18.53 1.98
N PHE A 146 -2.74 18.72 1.72
CA PHE A 146 -1.68 18.81 2.73
C PHE A 146 -0.99 20.18 2.80
N ALA A 147 -1.49 21.21 2.11
CA ALA A 147 -0.76 22.47 1.94
C ALA A 147 -0.35 23.15 3.27
N ASP A 148 -1.17 23.01 4.31
CA ASP A 148 -0.96 23.55 5.65
C ASP A 148 -0.70 22.45 6.71
N SER A 149 -0.36 21.23 6.28
CA SER A 149 -0.13 20.07 7.15
C SER A 149 1.36 19.74 7.25
N GLU A 150 1.79 19.26 8.41
CA GLU A 150 3.12 18.65 8.58
C GLU A 150 3.35 17.44 7.67
N TYR A 151 2.25 16.86 7.15
CA TYR A 151 2.31 15.72 6.26
C TYR A 151 2.69 16.06 4.80
N LEU A 152 2.80 17.34 4.44
CA LEU A 152 3.19 17.75 3.08
C LEU A 152 4.51 17.13 2.64
N GLN A 153 5.48 17.02 3.56
CA GLN A 153 6.79 16.45 3.26
C GLN A 153 6.72 14.97 2.87
N TYR A 154 5.80 14.19 3.46
CA TYR A 154 5.64 12.77 3.15
C TYR A 154 4.90 12.57 1.83
N PHE A 155 3.89 13.41 1.55
CA PHE A 155 3.27 13.46 0.23
C PHE A 155 4.31 13.78 -0.86
N GLU A 156 5.15 14.80 -0.66
CA GLU A 156 6.21 15.16 -1.63
C GLU A 156 7.25 14.05 -1.80
N LYS A 157 7.63 13.38 -0.71
CA LYS A 157 8.53 12.23 -0.75
C LYS A 157 7.91 11.07 -1.55
N ALA A 158 6.61 10.79 -1.37
CA ALA A 158 5.91 9.74 -2.11
C ALA A 158 5.77 10.03 -3.61
N LEU A 159 5.77 11.30 -4.03
CA LEU A 159 5.82 11.63 -5.46
C LEU A 159 7.11 11.15 -6.13
N VAL A 160 8.20 11.04 -5.36
CA VAL A 160 9.54 10.60 -5.80
C VAL A 160 9.75 9.10 -5.57
N GLU A 161 9.41 8.61 -4.37
CA GLU A 161 9.67 7.24 -3.92
C GLU A 161 8.54 6.26 -4.25
N SER A 162 7.44 6.74 -4.85
CA SER A 162 6.21 6.02 -5.19
C SER A 162 5.38 5.54 -4.00
N GLU A 163 6.01 5.29 -2.85
CA GLU A 163 5.33 4.95 -1.61
C GLU A 163 6.09 5.50 -0.38
N VAL A 164 5.35 5.99 0.61
CA VAL A 164 5.90 6.45 1.89
C VAL A 164 4.99 6.00 3.02
N PHE A 165 5.61 5.50 4.08
CA PHE A 165 4.95 5.03 5.29
C PHE A 165 5.50 5.80 6.49
N LEU A 166 4.60 6.46 7.23
CA LEU A 166 4.90 7.09 8.52
C LEU A 166 4.20 6.28 9.60
N TYR A 167 4.97 5.84 10.60
CA TYR A 167 4.46 5.12 11.75
C TYR A 167 4.48 6.09 12.93
N GLU A 168 3.32 6.47 13.41
CA GLU A 168 3.15 7.22 14.65
C GLU A 168 2.86 6.21 15.76
N ILE A 169 3.90 5.86 16.51
CA ILE A 169 3.82 4.86 17.57
C ILE A 169 3.14 5.48 18.80
N GLU A 170 2.12 4.81 19.32
CA GLU A 170 1.54 5.21 20.61
C GLU A 170 2.52 4.81 21.71
N GLU A 171 3.06 5.81 22.43
CA GLU A 171 3.82 5.55 23.65
C GLU A 171 2.87 4.93 24.68
N GLU A 172 3.22 3.77 25.21
CA GLU A 172 2.54 3.25 26.40
C GLU A 172 2.79 4.27 27.51
N SER A 173 1.77 5.08 27.83
CA SER A 173 1.84 5.97 28.97
C SER A 173 2.15 5.12 30.19
N GLU A 174 3.37 5.23 30.71
CA GLU A 174 3.73 4.65 32.00
C GLU A 174 2.65 5.12 32.97
N THR A 175 1.82 4.19 33.45
CA THR A 175 0.93 4.47 34.57
C THR A 175 1.84 4.89 35.70
N GLU A 176 1.93 6.20 35.95
CA GLU A 176 2.63 6.78 37.09
C GLU A 176 2.28 5.94 38.31
N GLY A 177 3.32 5.39 38.92
CA GLY A 177 3.20 4.57 40.10
C GLY A 177 2.28 5.25 41.10
N SER A 178 1.21 4.54 41.47
CA SER A 178 0.44 4.82 42.67
C SER A 178 1.34 4.56 43.89
N ASP A 179 2.30 5.44 44.12
CA ASP A 179 2.84 5.72 45.45
C ASP A 179 1.90 6.75 46.08
N ASP A 180 0.93 6.29 46.88
CA ASP A 180 0.64 6.95 48.15
C ASP A 180 -0.28 6.14 49.08
N ALA A 181 0.18 6.08 50.34
CA ALA A 181 -0.48 5.75 51.63
C ALA A 181 -0.69 4.27 52.05
#